data_AF-A0A183HSN0-F1
#
_entry.id   AF-A0A183HSN0-F1
#
_cell.length_a   1.000
_cell.length_b   1.000
_cell.length_c   1.000
_cell.angle_alpha   90.00
_cell.angle_beta   90.00
_cell.angle_gamma   90.00
#
_symmetry.space_group_name_H-M   'P 1'
#
loop_
_entity.id
_entity.type
_entity.pdbx_description
1 polymer ?
#
loop_
_entity_poly.entity_id
_entity_poly.type
_entity_poly.pdbx_seq_one_letter_code
_entity_poly.pdbx_strand_id
1 'polypeptide(L)'
;MDAVDLLPIIVQFFIFKPVLLCALSSKHLKTGEALSETKANNIALSLSRSIFYETYRALFWADFDLTLFDVKDTDQVAWQEIYHQKLTEYFAFKNAKRDMLPCSFAPIFGKSMSMSMYYSRLWSECVLIIILEC
;
A
#
# COMPACT_ATOMS: atom_id res chain seq x y z
N MET A 1 -10.73 -8.52 -11.45
CA MET A 1 -9.82 -8.86 -10.33
C MET A 1 -9.71 -7.69 -9.36
N ASP A 2 -9.80 -6.46 -9.85
CA ASP A 2 -9.48 -5.23 -9.10
C ASP A 2 -10.40 -4.88 -7.92
N ALA A 3 -11.50 -5.61 -7.73
CA ALA A 3 -12.41 -5.43 -6.58
C ALA A 3 -12.25 -6.54 -5.52
N VAL A 4 -11.39 -7.54 -5.74
CA VAL A 4 -11.20 -8.66 -4.80
C VAL A 4 -10.66 -8.15 -3.45
N ASP A 5 -9.82 -7.12 -3.47
CA ASP A 5 -9.23 -6.54 -2.28
C ASP A 5 -10.14 -5.54 -1.55
N LEU A 6 -11.32 -5.23 -2.10
CA LEU A 6 -12.23 -4.24 -1.52
C LEU A 6 -12.70 -4.63 -0.12
N LEU A 7 -13.07 -5.90 0.10
CA LEU A 7 -13.51 -6.38 1.42
C LEU A 7 -12.38 -6.34 2.47
N PRO A 8 -11.17 -6.87 2.20
CA PRO A 8 -10.02 -6.66 3.08
C PRO A 8 -9.75 -5.18 3.40
N ILE A 9 -9.84 -4.30 2.41
CA ILE A 9 -9.60 -2.85 2.56
C ILE A 9 -10.69 -2.19 3.44
N ILE A 10 -11.95 -2.59 3.30
CA ILE A 10 -13.04 -2.15 4.19
C ILE A 10 -12.75 -2.54 5.65
N VAL A 11 -12.33 -3.79 5.90
CA VAL A 11 -12.03 -4.25 7.26
C VAL A 11 -10.83 -3.49 7.83
N GLN A 12 -9.81 -3.22 7.02
CA GLN A 12 -8.69 -2.39 7.42
C GLN A 12 -9.14 -0.97 7.78
N PHE A 13 -10.12 -0.39 7.09
CA PHE A 13 -10.63 0.94 7.41
C PHE A 13 -11.16 1.07 8.85
N PHE A 14 -11.67 -0.02 9.44
CA PHE A 14 -12.21 0.00 10.80
C PHE A 14 -11.17 0.36 11.86
N ILE A 15 -9.88 0.10 11.62
CA ILE A 15 -8.81 0.48 12.56
C ILE A 15 -8.62 2.01 12.65
N PHE A 16 -9.08 2.76 11.64
CA PHE A 16 -9.01 4.22 11.60
C PHE A 16 -10.18 4.89 12.33
N LYS A 17 -11.19 4.13 12.77
CA LYS A 17 -12.31 4.64 13.56
C LYS A 17 -12.13 4.21 15.02
N PRO A 18 -11.90 5.14 15.97
CA PRO A 18 -11.58 4.77 17.37
C PRO A 18 -12.61 3.85 18.03
N VAL A 19 -13.90 4.09 17.78
CA VAL A 19 -15.00 3.26 18.30
C VAL A 19 -14.92 1.82 17.80
N LEU A 20 -14.67 1.64 16.50
CA LEU A 20 -14.55 0.31 15.89
C LEU A 20 -13.25 -0.38 16.33
N LEU A 21 -12.15 0.37 16.44
CA LEU A 21 -10.89 -0.14 16.96
C LEU A 21 -11.03 -0.64 18.41
N CYS A 22 -11.73 0.09 19.27
CA CYS A 22 -12.05 -0.38 20.61
C CYS A 22 -12.88 -1.67 20.60
N ALA A 23 -13.90 -1.76 19.73
CA ALA A 23 -14.75 -2.96 19.62
C ALA A 23 -14.00 -4.20 19.09
N LEU A 24 -13.04 -4.00 18.18
CA LEU A 24 -12.19 -5.05 17.64
C LEU A 24 -11.05 -5.45 18.59
N SER A 25 -10.71 -4.58 19.54
CA SER A 25 -9.60 -4.83 20.46
C SER A 25 -9.94 -5.89 21.52
N SER A 26 -9.01 -6.81 21.74
CA SER A 26 -9.07 -7.70 22.89
C SER A 26 -8.61 -6.97 24.16
N LYS A 27 -9.08 -7.43 25.31
CA LYS A 27 -8.55 -7.00 26.61
C LYS A 27 -7.04 -7.24 26.68
N HIS A 28 -6.33 -6.37 27.36
CA HIS A 28 -4.88 -6.48 27.55
C HIS A 28 -4.53 -7.76 28.30
N LEU A 29 -3.58 -8.54 27.78
CA LEU A 29 -3.26 -9.88 28.28
C LEU A 29 -2.89 -9.92 29.77
N LYS A 30 -2.16 -8.90 30.25
CA LYS A 30 -1.68 -8.86 31.64
C LYS A 30 -2.62 -8.13 32.60
N THR A 31 -3.24 -7.04 32.15
CA THR A 31 -4.04 -6.17 33.04
C THR A 31 -5.55 -6.42 32.90
N GLY A 32 -5.99 -7.12 31.86
CA GLY A 32 -7.42 -7.34 31.58
C GLY A 32 -8.19 -6.10 31.14
N GLU A 33 -7.54 -4.94 31.04
CA GLU A 33 -8.17 -3.67 30.66
C GLU A 33 -8.51 -3.64 29.17
N ALA A 34 -9.67 -3.06 28.83
CA ALA A 34 -10.03 -2.78 27.45
C ALA A 34 -9.25 -1.56 26.91
N LEU A 35 -9.11 -1.47 25.59
CA LEU A 35 -8.51 -0.30 24.95
C LEU A 35 -9.37 0.94 25.23
N SER A 36 -8.78 1.96 25.87
CA SER A 36 -9.48 3.20 26.13
C SER A 36 -9.66 4.03 24.85
N GLU A 37 -10.74 4.79 24.78
CA GLU A 37 -11.05 5.65 23.62
C GLU A 37 -9.93 6.65 23.32
N THR A 38 -9.30 7.23 24.34
CA THR A 38 -8.18 8.16 24.17
C THR A 38 -6.98 7.49 23.51
N LYS A 39 -6.66 6.25 23.89
CA LYS A 39 -5.57 5.47 23.27
C LYS A 39 -5.93 5.08 21.84
N ALA A 40 -7.16 4.62 21.61
CA ALA A 40 -7.66 4.30 20.27
C ALA A 40 -7.62 5.52 19.33
N ASN A 41 -7.98 6.71 19.82
CA ASN A 41 -7.88 7.95 19.05
C ASN A 41 -6.44 8.29 18.67
N ASN A 42 -5.51 8.17 19.62
CA ASN A 42 -4.09 8.42 19.34
C ASN A 42 -3.53 7.44 18.29
N ILE A 43 -3.96 6.18 18.33
CA ILE A 43 -3.59 5.16 17.33
C ILE A 43 -4.15 5.55 15.97
N ALA A 44 -5.46 5.82 15.86
CA ALA A 44 -6.11 6.20 14.62
C ALA A 44 -5.46 7.44 13.98
N LEU A 45 -5.13 8.46 14.79
CA LEU A 45 -4.41 9.66 14.33
C LEU A 45 -3.00 9.33 13.84
N SER A 46 -2.28 8.45 14.52
CA SER A 46 -0.92 8.05 14.12
C SER A 46 -0.94 7.27 12.81
N LEU A 47 -1.90 6.35 12.63
CA LEU A 47 -2.10 5.61 11.39
C LEU A 47 -2.49 6.53 10.23
N SER A 48 -3.34 7.51 10.49
CA SER A 48 -3.73 8.51 9.49
C SER A 48 -2.54 9.36 9.01
N ARG A 49 -1.51 9.55 9.83
CA ARG A 49 -0.30 10.28 9.44
C ARG A 49 0.63 9.44 8.56
N SER A 50 0.68 8.12 8.75
CA SER A 50 1.50 7.23 7.93
C SER A 50 0.91 6.93 6.55
N ILE A 51 -0.40 7.10 6.36
CA ILE A 51 -1.10 6.66 5.15
C ILE A 51 -0.59 7.37 3.89
N PHE A 52 -0.16 8.62 3.99
CA PHE A 52 0.40 9.37 2.87
C PHE A 52 1.62 8.66 2.29
N TYR A 53 2.56 8.25 3.15
CA TYR A 53 3.79 7.59 2.70
C TYR A 53 3.50 6.21 2.09
N GLU A 54 2.57 5.45 2.67
CA GLU A 54 2.16 4.14 2.13
C GLU A 54 1.50 4.28 0.76
N THR A 55 0.59 5.23 0.59
CA THR A 55 -0.10 5.53 -0.68
C THR A 55 0.91 5.98 -1.73
N TYR A 56 1.83 6.87 -1.36
CA TYR A 56 2.87 7.38 -2.25
C TYR A 56 3.83 6.28 -2.71
N ARG A 57 4.21 5.35 -1.83
CA ARG A 57 4.96 4.15 -2.20
C ARG A 57 4.18 3.22 -3.13
N ALA A 58 2.88 3.06 -2.89
CA ALA A 58 2.04 2.24 -3.77
C ALA A 58 1.93 2.85 -5.17
N LEU A 59 1.86 4.19 -5.28
CA LEU A 59 1.89 4.92 -6.55
C LEU A 59 3.19 4.68 -7.32
N PHE A 60 4.34 4.79 -6.64
CA PHE A 60 5.64 4.46 -7.24
C PHE A 60 5.66 3.04 -7.85
N TRP A 61 5.18 2.05 -7.10
CA TRP A 61 5.16 0.66 -7.59
C TRP A 61 4.15 0.44 -8.72
N ALA A 62 3.01 1.12 -8.68
CA ALA A 62 2.01 1.04 -9.74
C ALA A 62 2.55 1.62 -11.05
N ASP A 63 3.19 2.79 -10.99
CA ASP A 63 3.81 3.45 -12.15
C ASP A 63 4.97 2.60 -12.71
N PHE A 64 5.79 2.02 -11.84
CA PHE A 64 6.84 1.07 -12.24
C PHE A 64 6.26 -0.18 -12.95
N ASP A 65 5.21 -0.80 -12.40
CA ASP A 65 4.56 -1.98 -12.98
C ASP A 65 3.96 -1.68 -14.36
N LEU A 66 3.25 -0.56 -14.50
CA LEU A 66 2.65 -0.12 -15.77
C LEU A 66 3.72 0.20 -16.82
N THR A 67 4.77 0.95 -16.43
CA THR A 67 5.88 1.27 -17.34
C THR A 67 6.60 -0.01 -17.80
N LEU A 68 6.81 -0.97 -16.89
CA LEU A 68 7.45 -2.25 -17.22
C LEU A 68 6.59 -3.07 -18.20
N PHE A 69 5.26 -3.02 -18.06
CA PHE A 69 4.34 -3.66 -18.99
C PHE A 69 4.38 -3.00 -20.38
N ASP A 70 4.33 -1.67 -20.45
CA ASP A 70 4.34 -0.92 -21.71
C ASP A 70 5.66 -1.10 -22.50
N VAL A 71 6.79 -1.22 -21.79
CA VAL A 71 8.13 -1.33 -22.39
C VAL A 71 8.50 -2.80 -22.71
N LYS A 72 7.70 -3.78 -22.28
CA LYS A 72 7.99 -5.21 -22.47
C LYS A 72 8.17 -5.63 -23.93
N ASP A 73 7.55 -4.92 -24.87
CA ASP A 73 7.66 -5.18 -26.32
C ASP A 73 8.91 -4.57 -26.96
N THR A 74 9.64 -3.73 -26.22
CA THR A 74 10.92 -3.15 -26.63
C THR A 74 12.05 -3.89 -25.93
N ASP A 75 12.67 -4.85 -26.62
CA ASP A 75 13.80 -5.70 -26.19
C ASP A 75 15.07 -4.95 -25.67
N GLN A 76 15.02 -3.64 -25.52
CA GLN A 76 16.17 -2.77 -25.31
C GLN A 76 16.34 -2.24 -23.88
N VAL A 77 15.29 -2.17 -23.07
CA VAL A 77 15.37 -1.51 -21.75
C VAL A 77 15.36 -2.52 -20.61
N ALA A 78 16.42 -2.51 -19.81
CA ALA A 78 16.47 -3.34 -18.60
C ALA A 78 15.54 -2.75 -17.52
N TRP A 79 14.74 -3.59 -16.86
CA TRP A 79 13.88 -3.20 -15.74
C TRP A 79 14.61 -2.40 -14.64
N GLN A 80 15.93 -2.62 -14.51
CA GLN A 80 16.80 -1.89 -13.59
C GLN A 80 16.88 -0.41 -13.92
N GLU A 81 16.97 -0.05 -15.20
CA GLU A 81 17.05 1.34 -15.65
C GLU A 81 15.75 2.07 -15.36
N ILE A 82 14.61 1.44 -15.70
CA ILE A 82 13.26 1.94 -15.39
C ILE A 82 13.11 2.16 -13.89
N TYR A 83 13.51 1.17 -13.07
CA TYR A 83 13.43 1.28 -11.62
C TYR A 83 14.25 2.45 -11.08
N HIS A 84 15.50 2.61 -11.53
CA HIS A 84 16.36 3.70 -11.06
C HIS A 84 15.82 5.07 -11.49
N GLN A 85 15.30 5.20 -12.71
CA GLN A 85 14.68 6.42 -13.19
C GLN A 85 13.48 6.79 -12.32
N LYS A 86 12.53 5.87 -12.15
CA LYS A 86 11.34 6.10 -11.31
C LYS A 86 11.72 6.41 -9.87
N LEU A 87 12.75 5.75 -9.33
CA LEU A 87 13.19 6.01 -7.97
C LEU A 87 13.67 7.46 -7.79
N THR A 88 14.37 8.01 -8.79
CA THR A 88 14.78 9.43 -8.78
C THR A 88 13.64 10.42 -9.00
N GLU A 89 12.59 10.04 -9.74
CA GLU A 89 11.40 10.87 -9.93
C GLU A 89 10.58 10.97 -8.64
N TYR A 90 10.44 9.86 -7.90
CA TYR A 90 9.59 9.81 -6.71
C TYR A 90 10.31 10.14 -5.40
N PHE A 91 11.61 9.83 -5.28
CA PHE A 91 12.35 9.98 -4.03
C PHE A 91 13.62 10.80 -4.22
N ALA A 92 13.78 11.84 -3.41
CA ALA A 92 14.97 12.71 -3.43
C ALA A 92 16.20 12.12 -2.72
N PHE A 93 16.13 10.88 -2.23
CA PHE A 93 17.18 10.26 -1.42
C PHE A 93 18.26 9.61 -2.29
N LYS A 94 19.49 9.52 -1.76
CA LYS A 94 20.58 8.82 -2.45
C LYS A 94 20.29 7.32 -2.50
N ASN A 95 20.23 6.79 -3.72
CA ASN A 95 19.99 5.38 -3.97
C ASN A 95 21.10 4.51 -3.37
N ALA A 96 20.71 3.40 -2.73
CA ALA A 96 21.65 2.37 -2.34
C ALA A 96 22.30 1.78 -3.60
N LYS A 97 23.63 1.66 -3.61
CA LYS A 97 24.33 1.01 -4.73
C LYS A 97 23.87 -0.44 -4.80
N ARG A 98 23.36 -0.86 -5.97
CA ARG A 98 22.81 -2.20 -6.24
C ARG A 98 21.53 -2.51 -5.45
N ASP A 99 20.61 -1.57 -5.42
CA ASP A 99 19.26 -1.86 -4.93
C ASP A 99 18.58 -2.90 -5.84
N MET A 100 18.18 -4.02 -5.25
CA MET A 100 17.52 -5.15 -5.92
C MET A 100 16.12 -5.38 -5.32
N LEU A 101 15.53 -4.36 -4.70
CA LEU A 101 14.18 -4.39 -4.14
C LEU A 101 13.13 -4.97 -5.12
N PRO A 102 13.16 -4.68 -6.44
CA PRO A 102 12.20 -5.28 -7.37
C PRO A 102 12.29 -6.82 -7.42
N CYS A 103 13.47 -7.40 -7.24
CA CYS A 103 13.66 -8.85 -7.30
C CYS A 103 12.95 -9.62 -6.17
N SER A 104 12.69 -8.98 -5.03
CA SER A 104 11.90 -9.55 -3.93
C SER A 104 10.43 -9.17 -3.98
N PHE A 105 10.02 -8.37 -4.98
CA PHE A 105 8.68 -7.82 -5.07
C PHE A 105 7.72 -8.79 -5.77
N ALA A 106 7.28 -9.79 -4.99
CA ALA A 106 6.31 -10.80 -5.41
C ALA A 106 4.99 -10.25 -6.01
N PRO A 107 4.48 -9.06 -5.65
CA PRO A 107 3.27 -8.53 -6.28
C PRO A 107 3.38 -8.21 -7.79
N ILE A 108 4.59 -8.00 -8.33
CA ILE A 108 4.79 -7.75 -9.77
C ILE A 108 5.43 -8.98 -10.45
N PHE A 109 6.40 -9.60 -9.78
CA PHE A 109 7.22 -10.68 -10.34
C PHE A 109 6.81 -12.08 -9.87
N GLY A 110 5.82 -12.18 -8.98
CA GLY A 110 5.34 -13.45 -8.44
C GLY A 110 4.35 -14.16 -9.35
N LYS A 111 4.15 -15.47 -9.11
CA LYS A 111 3.25 -16.31 -9.92
C LYS A 111 1.75 -15.96 -9.79
N SER A 112 1.35 -15.31 -8.68
CA SER A 112 -0.05 -15.11 -8.32
C SER A 112 -0.63 -13.78 -8.78
N MET A 113 0.20 -12.82 -9.20
CA MET A 113 -0.23 -11.48 -9.55
C MET A 113 0.36 -11.14 -10.92
N SER A 114 -0.53 -10.87 -11.88
CA SER A 114 -0.13 -10.53 -13.24
C SER A 114 0.46 -9.13 -13.25
N MET A 115 1.57 -8.94 -13.97
CA MET A 115 2.09 -7.61 -14.33
C MET A 115 0.95 -6.72 -14.83
N SER A 116 1.08 -5.41 -14.63
CA SER A 116 0.09 -4.35 -14.94
C SER A 116 -1.16 -4.32 -14.07
N MET A 117 -1.13 -4.91 -12.87
CA MET A 117 -2.28 -4.91 -11.94
C MET A 117 -1.98 -4.31 -10.57
N TYR A 118 -0.77 -3.84 -10.30
CA TYR A 118 -0.45 -3.28 -8.98
C TYR A 118 -1.28 -2.03 -8.64
N TYR A 119 -1.72 -1.28 -9.66
CA TYR A 119 -2.61 -0.11 -9.50
C TYR A 119 -3.98 -0.45 -8.88
N SER A 120 -4.43 -1.71 -8.97
CA SER A 120 -5.73 -2.17 -8.43
C SER A 120 -5.89 -1.88 -6.93
N ARG A 121 -4.77 -1.83 -6.19
CA ARG A 121 -4.74 -1.43 -4.78
C ARG A 121 -5.18 0.02 -4.58
N LEU A 122 -4.59 0.95 -5.35
CA LEU A 122 -4.95 2.37 -5.30
C LEU A 122 -6.39 2.58 -5.78
N TRP A 123 -6.79 1.87 -6.84
CA TRP A 123 -8.16 1.90 -7.33
C TRP A 123 -9.17 1.50 -6.25
N SER A 124 -8.89 0.40 -5.55
CA SER A 124 -9.75 -0.09 -4.45
C SER A 124 -9.81 0.90 -3.29
N GLU A 125 -8.71 1.57 -2.94
CA GLU A 125 -8.68 2.61 -1.92
C GLU A 125 -9.56 3.83 -2.32
N CYS A 126 -9.49 4.28 -3.57
CA CYS A 126 -10.35 5.36 -4.07
C CYS A 126 -11.84 4.96 -4.02
N VAL A 127 -12.17 3.75 -4.48
CA VAL A 127 -13.55 3.23 -4.44
C VAL A 127 -14.06 3.15 -3.01
N LEU A 128 -13.23 2.71 -2.06
CA LEU A 128 -13.59 2.66 -0.64
C LEU A 128 -13.97 4.05 -0.11
N ILE A 129 -13.17 5.08 -0.38
CA ILE A 129 -13.44 6.45 0.09
C ILE A 129 -14.80 6.92 -0.43
N ILE A 130 -15.09 6.69 -1.72
CA ILE A 130 -16.39 7.03 -2.32
C ILE A 130 -17.54 6.32 -1.59
N ILE A 131 -17.39 5.02 -1.31
CA ILE A 131 -18.42 4.23 -0.61
C ILE A 131 -18.66 4.72 0.82
N LEU A 132 -17.62 5.20 1.51
CA LEU A 132 -17.70 5.64 2.91
C LEU A 132 -18.14 7.09 3.08
N GLU A 133 -18.00 7.92 2.04
CA GLU A 133 -18.45 9.32 2.04
C GLU A 133 -19.88 9.50 1.50
N CYS A 134 -20.43 8.50 0.80
CA CYS A 134 -21.84 8.45 0.38
C CYS A 134 -22.76 7.93 1.50
#